data_AF-A0A367LT49-F1
#
_entry.id   AF-A0A367LT49-F1
#
_cell.length_a   1.000
_cell.length_b   1.000
_cell.length_c   1.000
_cell.angle_alpha   90.00
_cell.angle_beta   90.00
_cell.angle_gamma   90.00
#
_symmetry.space_group_name_H-M   'P 1'
#
loop_
_entity.id
_entity.type
_entity.pdbx_description
1 polymer ?
#
loop_
_entity_poly.entity_id
_entity_poly.type
_entity_poly.pdbx_seq_one_letter_code
_entity_poly.pdbx_strand_id
1 'polypeptide(L)' 'KPAMARGEMNLIGATTLNEYQKYIEKDAALERRFQPVFIPEPTVEQTISILRGLRDKLEGHHKVTIRDEAFVAA' A
#
# COMPACT_ATOMS: atom_id res chain seq x y z
N LYS A 1 10.51 7.26 -28.98
CA LYS A 1 9.49 7.54 -27.93
C LYS A 1 9.66 6.49 -26.82
N PRO A 2 9.64 6.85 -25.53
CA PRO A 2 9.86 5.91 -24.42
C PRO A 2 8.72 4.87 -24.31
N ALA A 3 9.00 3.69 -23.73
CA ALA A 3 8.09 2.54 -23.67
C ALA A 3 6.73 2.85 -22.99
N MET A 4 6.74 3.65 -21.91
CA MET A 4 5.52 4.15 -21.27
C MET A 4 4.61 4.96 -22.21
N ALA A 5 5.18 5.64 -23.21
CA ALA A 5 4.40 6.45 -24.14
C ALA A 5 3.69 5.63 -25.23
N ARG A 6 4.05 4.34 -25.38
CA ARG A 6 3.42 3.43 -26.35
C ARG A 6 2.32 2.55 -25.72
N GLY A 7 2.14 2.60 -24.40
CA GLY A 7 1.19 1.72 -23.69
C GLY A 7 1.62 0.26 -23.62
N GLU A 8 2.89 -0.05 -23.94
CA GLU A 8 3.45 -1.40 -23.95
C GLU A 8 3.92 -1.86 -22.55
N MET A 9 3.75 -1.02 -21.52
CA MET A 9 4.22 -1.29 -20.17
C MET A 9 3.16 -0.87 -19.15
N ASN A 10 2.68 -1.85 -18.39
CA ASN A 10 1.79 -1.65 -17.25
C ASN A 10 2.62 -1.65 -15.98
N LEU A 11 2.44 -0.63 -15.14
CA LEU A 11 3.15 -0.51 -13.87
C LEU A 11 2.26 0.16 -12.83
N ILE A 12 2.59 -0.07 -11.56
CA ILE A 12 1.98 0.60 -10.41
C ILE A 12 3.09 1.32 -9.64
N GLY A 13 2.89 2.62 -9.39
CA GLY A 13 3.76 3.41 -8.51
C GLY A 13 3.19 3.47 -7.10
N ALA A 14 4.05 3.51 -6.10
CA ALA A 14 3.69 3.78 -4.70
C ALA A 14 4.49 4.99 -4.22
N THR A 15 3.80 6.05 -3.81
CA THR A 15 4.42 7.31 -3.38
C THR A 15 3.68 7.86 -2.18
N THR A 16 4.38 8.65 -1.35
CA THR A 16 3.70 9.56 -0.43
C THR A 16 3.05 10.72 -1.18
N LEU A 17 2.11 11.42 -0.54
CA LEU A 17 1.47 12.61 -1.13
C LEU A 17 2.51 13.67 -1.51
N ASN A 18 3.51 13.90 -0.65
CA ASN A 18 4.57 14.89 -0.88
C ASN A 18 5.45 14.54 -2.09
N GLU A 19 5.76 13.26 -2.29
CA GLU A 19 6.54 12.82 -3.46
C GLU A 19 5.73 12.93 -4.75
N TYR A 20 4.45 12.57 -4.71
CA TYR A 20 3.55 12.72 -5.86
C TYR A 20 3.49 14.18 -6.32
N GLN A 21 3.24 15.11 -5.39
CA GLN A 21 3.18 16.55 -5.66
C GLN A 21 4.50 17.11 -6.18
N LYS A 22 5.63 16.59 -5.70
CA LYS A 22 6.96 17.09 -6.07
C LYS A 22 7.42 16.58 -7.43
N TYR A 23 7.17 15.32 -7.76
CA TYR A 23 7.81 14.64 -8.89
C TYR A 23 6.86 14.21 -10.00
N ILE A 24 5.60 13.92 -9.70
CA ILE A 24 4.63 13.41 -10.69
C ILE A 24 3.72 14.53 -11.18
N GLU A 25 3.11 15.27 -10.26
CA GLU A 25 2.17 16.36 -10.59
C GLU A 25 2.83 17.49 -11.37
N LYS A 26 4.13 17.74 -11.14
CA LYS A 26 4.88 18.78 -11.87
C LYS A 26 5.29 18.38 -13.29
N ASP A 27 5.26 17.09 -13.62
CA ASP A 27 5.59 16.58 -14.95
C ASP A 27 4.31 16.27 -15.72
N ALA A 28 3.94 17.17 -16.64
CA ALA A 28 2.73 17.06 -17.46
C ALA A 28 2.64 15.75 -18.27
N ALA A 29 3.77 15.09 -18.55
CA ALA A 29 3.80 13.83 -19.28
C ALA A 29 3.54 12.62 -18.37
N LEU A 30 3.89 12.71 -17.09
CA LEU A 30 3.59 11.68 -16.08
C LEU A 30 2.16 11.84 -15.52
N GLU A 31 1.75 13.08 -15.22
CA GLU A 31 0.41 13.41 -14.72
C GLU A 31 -0.69 12.87 -15.65
N ARG A 32 -0.51 12.95 -16.97
CA ARG A 32 -1.49 12.44 -17.95
C ARG A 32 -1.47 10.92 -18.14
N ARG A 33 -0.45 10.23 -17.63
CA ARG A 33 -0.25 8.78 -17.82
C ARG A 33 -0.57 7.97 -16.58
N PHE A 34 -0.41 8.58 -15.40
CA PHE A 34 -0.81 7.96 -14.15
C PHE A 34 -2.20 8.40 -13.75
N GLN A 35 -3.02 7.43 -13.36
CA GLN A 35 -4.24 7.70 -12.63
C GLN A 35 -3.92 7.61 -11.13
N PRO A 36 -3.99 8.73 -10.37
CA PRO A 36 -3.83 8.65 -8.93
C PRO A 36 -4.98 7.86 -8.30
N VAL A 37 -4.63 6.97 -7.39
CA VAL A 37 -5.55 6.24 -6.51
C VAL A 37 -5.12 6.51 -5.07
N PHE A 38 -5.95 7.21 -4.32
CA PHE A 38 -5.67 7.50 -2.91
C PHE A 38 -5.99 6.29 -2.06
N ILE A 39 -5.02 5.90 -1.23
CA ILE A 39 -5.17 4.78 -0.30
C ILE A 39 -5.39 5.36 1.09
N PRO A 40 -6.62 5.29 1.64
CA PRO A 40 -6.87 5.68 3.01
C PRO A 40 -6.24 4.68 3.98
N GLU A 41 -6.06 5.11 5.22
CA GLU A 41 -5.70 4.19 6.31
C GLU A 41 -6.81 3.14 6.49
N PRO A 42 -6.45 1.88 6.79
CA PRO A 42 -7.43 0.86 7.10
C PRO A 42 -8.25 1.24 8.34
N THR A 43 -9.52 0.86 8.37
CA THR A 43 -10.32 1.00 9.60
C THR A 43 -9.76 0.10 10.71
N VAL A 44 -10.15 0.35 11.95
CA VAL A 44 -9.77 -0.50 13.09
C VAL A 44 -10.16 -1.96 12.84
N GLU A 45 -11.39 -2.21 12.36
CA GLU A 45 -11.88 -3.56 12.05
C GLU A 45 -11.08 -4.25 10.94
N GLN A 46 -10.72 -3.50 9.90
CA GLN A 46 -9.86 -4.00 8.82
C GLN A 46 -8.46 -4.32 9.33
N THR A 47 -7.91 -3.45 10.18
CA THR A 47 -6.59 -3.63 10.79
C THR A 47 -6.55 -4.89 11.65
N ILE A 48 -7.55 -5.10 12.51
CA ILE A 48 -7.68 -6.34 13.30
C ILE A 48 -7.73 -7.57 12.39
N SER A 49 -8.48 -7.49 11.27
CA SER A 49 -8.59 -8.59 10.31
C SER A 49 -7.26 -8.89 9.61
N ILE A 50 -6.52 -7.84 9.22
CA ILE A 50 -5.17 -7.97 8.64
C ILE A 50 -4.22 -8.63 9.65
N LEU A 51 -4.21 -8.18 10.90
CA LEU A 51 -3.35 -8.72 11.95
C LEU A 51 -3.68 -10.18 12.27
N ARG A 52 -4.97 -10.56 12.30
CA ARG A 52 -5.39 -11.96 12.41
C ARG A 52 -4.86 -12.80 11.26
N GLY A 53 -4.88 -12.29 10.02
CA GLY A 53 -4.29 -12.96 8.86
C GLY A 53 -2.77 -13.11 8.91
N LEU A 54 -2.08 -12.29 9.71
CA LEU A 54 -0.63 -12.37 9.92
C LEU A 54 -0.24 -13.28 11.09
N ARG A 55 -1.20 -13.79 11.88
CA ARG A 55 -0.97 -14.55 13.11
C ARG A 55 0.01 -15.69 12.91
N ASP A 56 -0.28 -16.62 12.00
CA ASP A 56 0.52 -17.84 11.81
C ASP A 56 1.99 -17.53 11.50
N LYS A 57 2.22 -16.48 10.70
CA LYS A 57 3.56 -16.02 10.34
C LYS A 57 4.31 -15.45 11.55
N LEU A 58 3.63 -14.65 12.37
CA LEU A 58 4.20 -14.02 13.56
C LEU A 58 4.46 -15.06 14.66
N GLU A 59 3.50 -15.94 14.93
CA GLU A 59 3.62 -17.03 15.89
C GLU A 59 4.78 -17.96 15.51
N GLY A 60 4.89 -18.34 14.24
CA GLY A 60 5.99 -19.17 13.74
C GLY A 60 7.37 -18.51 13.90
N HIS A 61 7.46 -17.19 13.65
CA HIS A 61 8.72 -16.46 13.80
C HIS A 61 9.12 -16.29 15.27
N HIS A 62 8.18 -15.95 16.13
CA HIS A 62 8.44 -15.61 17.54
C HIS A 62 8.30 -16.79 18.51
N LYS A 63 7.79 -17.94 18.05
CA LYS A 63 7.52 -19.14 18.87
C LYS A 63 6.58 -18.84 20.05
N VAL A 64 5.56 -18.04 19.81
CA VAL A 64 4.53 -17.67 20.78
C VAL A 64 3.16 -17.97 20.23
N THR A 65 2.16 -18.05 21.11
CA THR A 65 0.75 -18.05 20.74
C THR A 65 0.14 -16.68 21.04
N ILE A 66 -0.45 -16.05 20.04
CA ILE A 66 -1.09 -14.74 20.13
C ILE A 66 -2.60 -14.95 20.26
N ARG A 67 -3.14 -14.56 21.42
CA ARG A 67 -4.59 -14.65 21.69
C ARG A 67 -5.36 -13.64 20.84
N ASP A 68 -6.60 -13.98 20.53
CA ASP A 68 -7.44 -13.10 19.69
C ASP A 68 -7.70 -11.73 20.33
N GLU A 69 -7.89 -11.71 21.65
CA GLU A 69 -8.04 -10.51 22.48
C GLU A 69 -6.87 -9.53 22.33
N ALA A 70 -5.66 -10.02 22.05
CA ALA A 70 -4.48 -9.18 21.89
C ALA A 70 -4.55 -8.30 20.62
N PHE A 71 -5.28 -8.73 19.59
CA PHE A 71 -5.48 -7.94 18.38
C PHE A 71 -6.55 -6.87 18.55
N VAL A 72 -7.53 -7.10 19.43
CA VAL A 72 -8.60 -6.14 19.71
C VAL A 72 -8.14 -5.06 20.69
N ALA A 73 -7.15 -5.37 21.53
CA ALA A 73 -6.60 -4.46 22.53
C ALA A 73 -5.51 -3.50 22.00
N ALA A 74 -5.03 -3.70 20.77
CA ALA A 74 -4.02 -2.88 20.11
C ALA A 74 -4.67 -1.74 19.31
#